data_AF-A0A968VW87-F1
#
_entry.id   AF-A0A968VW87-F1
#
_cell.length_a   1.000
_cell.length_b   1.000
_cell.length_c   1.000
_cell.angle_alpha   90.00
_cell.angle_beta   90.00
_cell.angle_gamma   90.00
#
_symmetry.space_group_name_H-M   'P 1'
#
loop_
_entity.id
_entity.type
_entity.pdbx_description
1 polymer ?
#
loop_
_entity_poly.entity_id
_entity_poly.type
_entity_poly.pdbx_seq_one_letter_code
_entity_poly.pdbx_strand_id
1 'polypeptide(L)'
;CLLMVNLLPPGQVPKQQFIAFFNQVDGLTITDKTMNNAEFAEDYWNEAEIVVRSSHWTLDAVPVSKYNNGSFTMGEEPTYGLEAGFGYFLQNHPQTLDLEGEWCYYNNKIYLKTASDPNAKNVKVSSRYAAIFGLMAGYTVEGIDFTVLTTTPLKVALAA
;
A
#
# COMPACT_ATOMS: atom_id res chain seq x y z
N CYS A 1 -19.54 18.76 -3.40
CA CYS A 1 -19.87 17.92 -2.23
C CYS A 1 -19.71 16.47 -2.66
N LEU A 2 -18.50 15.92 -2.54
CA LEU A 2 -18.28 14.48 -2.55
C LEU A 2 -17.21 14.24 -1.48
N LEU A 3 -17.74 14.07 -0.26
CA LEU A 3 -17.04 13.66 0.92
C LEU A 3 -17.02 12.12 0.88
N MET A 4 -15.86 11.50 0.67
CA MET A 4 -15.57 10.16 1.20
C MET A 4 -14.04 10.08 1.40
N VAL A 5 -13.56 10.34 2.64
CA VAL A 5 -13.15 9.32 3.64
C VAL A 5 -11.67 8.98 3.42
N ASN A 6 -10.66 9.58 4.07
CA ASN A 6 -10.41 9.82 5.51
C ASN A 6 -10.44 8.59 6.44
N LEU A 7 -10.19 7.38 5.90
CA LEU A 7 -9.89 6.18 6.72
C LEU A 7 -8.62 5.42 6.31
N LEU A 8 -7.76 5.99 5.46
CA LEU A 8 -6.43 5.41 5.22
C LEU A 8 -5.40 6.16 6.07
N PRO A 9 -4.39 5.47 6.63
CA PRO A 9 -3.29 6.12 7.34
C PRO A 9 -2.73 7.29 6.51
N PRO A 10 -2.35 8.41 7.14
CA PRO A 10 -1.80 9.56 6.42
C PRO A 10 -0.56 9.13 5.62
N GLY A 11 -0.73 9.01 4.29
CA GLY A 11 0.32 8.56 3.37
C GLY A 11 -0.14 7.74 2.16
N GLN A 12 -1.42 7.35 2.05
CA GLN A 12 -1.88 6.50 0.94
C GLN A 12 -3.15 7.04 0.27
N VAL A 13 -2.98 8.06 -0.58
CA VAL A 13 -3.97 8.41 -1.61
C VAL A 13 -3.19 8.55 -2.91
N PRO A 14 -3.50 7.79 -3.98
CA PRO A 14 -2.90 8.07 -5.27
C PRO A 14 -3.28 9.50 -5.68
N LYS A 15 -2.30 10.27 -6.17
CA LYS A 15 -2.64 11.31 -7.14
C LYS A 15 -3.32 10.64 -8.34
N GLN A 16 -4.18 11.42 -9.00
CA GLN A 16 -5.06 11.14 -10.14
C GLN A 16 -4.59 10.20 -11.29
N GLN A 17 -3.37 9.66 -11.26
CA GLN A 17 -2.74 8.93 -12.36
C GLN A 17 -2.89 7.41 -12.28
N PHE A 18 -3.37 6.85 -11.16
CA PHE A 18 -3.45 5.38 -10.99
C PHE A 18 -4.86 4.83 -10.77
N ILE A 19 -5.93 5.59 -11.03
CA ILE A 19 -7.26 4.97 -11.14
C ILE A 19 -7.37 4.38 -12.54
N ALA A 20 -6.86 3.18 -12.70
CA ALA A 20 -7.01 2.41 -13.93
C ALA A 20 -8.27 1.54 -13.82
N PHE A 21 -8.90 1.27 -14.95
CA PHE A 21 -10.05 0.38 -15.04
C PHE A 21 -9.61 -0.88 -15.76
N PHE A 22 -9.80 -2.03 -15.14
CA PHE A 22 -9.54 -3.30 -15.83
C PHE A 22 -10.74 -3.65 -16.71
N ASN A 23 -10.42 -4.16 -17.89
CA ASN A 23 -11.41 -4.43 -18.93
C ASN A 23 -11.90 -5.88 -18.91
N GLN A 24 -11.21 -6.75 -18.19
CA GLN A 24 -11.51 -8.16 -18.09
C GLN A 24 -11.14 -8.69 -16.71
N VAL A 25 -11.98 -9.60 -16.23
CA VAL A 25 -11.78 -10.40 -15.02
C VAL A 25 -11.87 -11.86 -15.40
N ASP A 26 -10.93 -12.67 -14.93
CA ASP A 26 -10.98 -14.13 -14.98
C ASP A 26 -10.58 -14.69 -13.60
N GLY A 27 -11.58 -15.06 -12.80
CA GLY A 27 -11.39 -15.41 -11.40
C GLY A 27 -10.71 -14.28 -10.62
N LEU A 28 -9.51 -14.55 -10.10
CA LEU A 28 -8.69 -13.60 -9.35
C LEU A 28 -7.70 -12.81 -10.22
N THR A 29 -7.82 -12.92 -11.53
CA THR A 29 -6.96 -12.20 -12.47
C THR A 29 -7.71 -11.04 -13.07
N ILE A 30 -7.14 -9.84 -12.95
CA ILE A 30 -7.56 -8.68 -13.73
C ILE A 30 -6.61 -8.47 -14.89
N THR A 31 -7.14 -7.99 -16.01
CA THR A 31 -6.32 -7.65 -17.17
C THR A 31 -6.50 -6.18 -17.56
N ASP A 32 -5.38 -5.49 -17.61
CA ASP A 32 -5.26 -4.13 -18.12
C ASP A 32 -4.14 -4.07 -19.16
N LYS A 33 -4.54 -4.00 -20.44
CA LYS A 33 -3.59 -3.96 -21.55
C LYS A 33 -2.77 -2.67 -21.58
N THR A 34 -3.20 -1.60 -20.91
CA THR A 34 -2.39 -0.38 -20.80
C THR A 34 -1.16 -0.59 -19.92
N MET A 35 -1.22 -1.58 -19.02
CA MET A 35 -0.09 -1.98 -18.18
C MET A 35 0.85 -2.96 -18.87
N ASN A 36 0.54 -3.45 -20.07
CA ASN A 36 1.47 -4.24 -20.87
C ASN A 36 2.54 -3.34 -21.52
N ASN A 37 3.48 -2.88 -20.69
CA ASN A 37 4.60 -2.04 -21.07
C ASN A 37 5.90 -2.84 -20.98
N ALA A 38 6.82 -2.63 -21.94
CA ALA A 38 8.14 -3.26 -21.99
C ALA A 38 9.03 -2.91 -20.77
N GLU A 39 8.68 -1.87 -20.01
CA GLU A 39 9.35 -1.50 -18.75
C GLU A 39 9.05 -2.48 -17.60
N PHE A 40 7.93 -3.21 -17.66
CA PHE A 40 7.52 -4.14 -16.61
C PHE A 40 7.73 -5.58 -17.09
N ALA A 41 8.81 -6.21 -16.62
CA ALA A 41 9.05 -7.62 -16.84
C ALA A 41 7.98 -8.50 -16.16
N GLU A 42 7.99 -9.80 -16.47
CA GLU A 42 7.23 -10.78 -15.69
C GLU A 42 7.61 -10.70 -14.21
N ASP A 43 6.62 -10.90 -13.33
CA ASP A 43 6.78 -10.88 -11.88
C ASP A 43 7.24 -9.54 -11.28
N TYR A 44 7.32 -8.47 -12.08
CA TYR A 44 7.79 -7.15 -11.65
C TYR A 44 6.97 -6.59 -10.47
N TRP A 45 5.65 -6.80 -10.49
CA TRP A 45 4.73 -6.32 -9.45
C TRP A 45 4.46 -7.34 -8.34
N ASN A 46 5.22 -8.44 -8.25
CA ASN A 46 5.04 -9.40 -7.17
C ASN A 46 5.40 -8.75 -5.83
N GLU A 47 4.70 -9.15 -4.75
CA GLU A 47 4.79 -8.54 -3.41
C GLU A 47 4.27 -7.09 -3.31
N ALA A 48 3.86 -6.48 -4.43
CA ALA A 48 3.05 -5.27 -4.40
C ALA A 48 1.63 -5.59 -3.92
N GLU A 49 0.89 -4.56 -3.53
CA GLU A 49 -0.53 -4.69 -3.23
C GLU A 49 -1.33 -4.05 -4.36
N ILE A 50 -2.36 -4.75 -4.81
CA ILE A 50 -3.39 -4.17 -5.66
C ILE A 50 -4.58 -3.80 -4.79
N VAL A 51 -4.96 -2.53 -4.85
CA VAL A 51 -6.17 -2.04 -4.20
C VAL A 51 -7.26 -1.97 -5.24
N VAL A 52 -8.25 -2.85 -5.10
CA VAL A 52 -9.34 -3.00 -6.05
C VAL A 52 -10.66 -2.64 -5.42
N ARG A 53 -11.52 -1.98 -6.19
CA ARG A 53 -12.89 -1.74 -5.78
C ARG A 53 -13.75 -2.96 -6.09
N SER A 54 -14.02 -3.78 -5.07
CA SER A 54 -14.89 -4.97 -5.20
C SER A 54 -16.38 -4.64 -5.12
N SER A 55 -16.73 -3.48 -4.56
CA SER A 55 -18.11 -2.97 -4.53
C SER A 55 -18.13 -1.45 -4.58
N HIS A 56 -19.31 -0.84 -4.71
CA HIS A 56 -19.44 0.62 -4.63
C HIS A 56 -18.91 1.22 -3.32
N TRP A 57 -18.73 0.43 -2.28
CA TRP A 57 -18.38 0.93 -0.94
C TRP A 57 -17.19 0.21 -0.32
N THR A 58 -16.57 -0.73 -1.05
CA THR A 58 -15.51 -1.60 -0.54
C THR A 58 -14.28 -1.49 -1.42
N LEU A 59 -13.14 -1.22 -0.78
CA LEU A 59 -11.81 -1.29 -1.36
C LEU A 59 -11.08 -2.43 -0.65
N ASP A 60 -10.62 -3.40 -1.42
CA ASP A 60 -9.82 -4.51 -0.93
C ASP A 60 -8.38 -4.28 -1.36
N ALA A 61 -7.46 -4.27 -0.39
CA ALA A 61 -6.03 -4.31 -0.65
C ALA A 61 -5.58 -5.77 -0.56
N VAL A 62 -5.14 -6.34 -1.67
CA VAL A 62 -4.73 -7.74 -1.75
C VAL A 62 -3.34 -7.85 -2.37
N PRO A 63 -2.52 -8.83 -1.95
CA PRO A 63 -1.19 -9.02 -2.51
C PRO A 63 -1.27 -9.46 -3.98
N VAL A 64 -0.37 -8.95 -4.81
CA VAL A 64 -0.15 -9.43 -6.17
C VAL A 64 0.73 -10.67 -6.11
N SER A 65 0.14 -11.82 -6.44
CA SER A 65 0.86 -13.10 -6.48
C SER A 65 1.66 -13.31 -7.77
N LYS A 66 1.18 -12.73 -8.87
CA LYS A 66 1.81 -12.83 -10.17
C LYS A 66 1.43 -11.65 -11.05
N TYR A 67 2.42 -11.17 -11.81
CA TYR A 67 2.20 -10.21 -12.89
C TYR A 67 2.77 -10.73 -14.21
N ASN A 68 1.97 -10.69 -15.28
CA ASN A 68 2.43 -11.05 -16.63
C ASN A 68 1.62 -10.31 -17.71
N ASN A 69 2.31 -9.60 -18.61
CA ASN A 69 1.74 -8.99 -19.81
C ASN A 69 0.46 -8.15 -19.54
N GLY A 70 0.51 -7.28 -18.52
CA GLY A 70 -0.64 -6.45 -18.13
C GLY A 70 -1.74 -7.19 -17.37
N SER A 71 -1.50 -8.44 -16.95
CA SER A 71 -2.41 -9.19 -16.10
C SER A 71 -1.86 -9.31 -14.69
N PHE A 72 -2.71 -9.03 -13.71
CA PHE A 72 -2.40 -9.13 -12.29
C PHE A 72 -3.24 -10.24 -11.69
N THR A 73 -2.60 -11.24 -11.10
CA THR A 73 -3.27 -12.32 -10.35
C THR A 73 -3.15 -12.01 -8.86
N MET A 74 -4.29 -11.84 -8.20
CA MET A 74 -4.35 -11.61 -6.77
C MET A 74 -4.03 -12.90 -6.01
N GLY A 75 -3.29 -12.77 -4.90
CA GLY A 75 -2.96 -13.90 -4.02
C GLY A 75 -4.10 -14.33 -3.11
N GLU A 76 -5.12 -13.49 -2.95
CA GLU A 76 -6.26 -13.70 -2.07
C GLU A 76 -7.56 -13.23 -2.75
N GLU A 77 -8.70 -13.78 -2.32
CA GLU A 77 -9.99 -13.34 -2.81
C GLU A 77 -10.38 -11.99 -2.15
N PRO A 78 -10.78 -10.97 -2.94
CA PRO A 78 -11.36 -9.76 -2.39
C PRO A 78 -12.71 -10.06 -1.71
N THR A 79 -13.16 -9.16 -0.81
CA THR A 79 -14.40 -9.35 -0.04
C THR A 79 -15.62 -9.64 -0.92
N TYR A 80 -15.68 -9.02 -2.10
CA TYR A 80 -16.71 -9.28 -3.11
C TYR A 80 -16.07 -9.63 -4.46
N GLY A 81 -16.83 -10.36 -5.29
CA GLY A 81 -16.36 -10.74 -6.62
C GLY A 81 -16.00 -9.53 -7.48
N LEU A 82 -14.95 -9.69 -8.28
CA LEU A 82 -14.51 -8.65 -9.20
C LEU A 82 -15.45 -8.53 -10.40
N GLU A 83 -15.69 -7.29 -10.83
CA GLU A 83 -16.46 -6.98 -12.03
C GLU A 83 -15.68 -6.00 -12.90
N ALA A 84 -15.64 -6.26 -14.21
CA ALA A 84 -14.97 -5.38 -15.17
C ALA A 84 -15.55 -3.97 -15.12
N GLY A 85 -14.69 -2.96 -15.30
CA GLY A 85 -15.09 -1.55 -15.21
C GLY A 85 -15.04 -0.97 -13.80
N PHE A 86 -14.67 -1.75 -12.78
CA PHE A 86 -14.21 -1.19 -11.51
C PHE A 86 -12.77 -0.67 -11.58
N GLY A 87 -12.49 0.31 -10.73
CA GLY A 87 -11.18 0.94 -10.64
C GLY A 87 -10.25 0.14 -9.72
N TYR A 88 -8.96 0.18 -10.04
CA TYR A 88 -7.89 -0.33 -9.18
C TYR A 88 -6.70 0.63 -9.18
N PHE A 89 -5.83 0.49 -8.19
CA PHE A 89 -4.50 1.09 -8.17
C PHE A 89 -3.49 0.15 -7.49
N LEU A 90 -2.20 0.38 -7.73
CA LEU A 90 -1.12 -0.37 -7.10
C LEU A 90 -0.51 0.44 -5.95
N GLN A 91 -0.12 -0.24 -4.88
CA GLN A 91 0.60 0.34 -3.75
C GLN A 91 1.67 -0.63 -3.22
N ASN A 92 2.39 -0.19 -2.20
CA ASN A 92 3.42 -0.97 -1.51
C ASN A 92 4.55 -1.51 -2.42
N HIS A 93 4.96 -0.73 -3.43
CA HIS A 93 6.10 -1.07 -4.29
C HIS A 93 6.97 0.18 -4.54
N PRO A 94 8.31 0.09 -4.68
CA PRO A 94 9.16 1.29 -4.83
C PRO A 94 8.78 2.16 -6.02
N GLN A 95 8.29 1.56 -7.11
CA GLN A 95 7.87 2.26 -8.32
C GLN A 95 6.56 3.06 -8.15
N THR A 96 5.81 2.84 -7.07
CA THR A 96 4.60 3.64 -6.77
C THR A 96 4.92 4.91 -6.00
N LEU A 97 6.19 5.17 -5.65
CA LEU A 97 6.60 6.34 -4.89
C LEU A 97 6.95 7.48 -5.86
N ASP A 98 6.08 8.48 -5.95
CA ASP A 98 6.21 9.62 -6.88
C ASP A 98 6.42 10.98 -6.18
N LEU A 99 6.18 11.07 -4.87
CA LEU A 99 6.30 12.31 -4.11
C LEU A 99 7.26 12.23 -2.92
N GLU A 100 7.81 13.39 -2.55
CA GLU A 100 8.65 13.54 -1.36
C GLU A 100 7.90 13.10 -0.09
N GLY A 101 8.49 12.18 0.66
CA GLY A 101 7.95 11.67 1.93
C GLY A 101 7.13 10.40 1.81
N GLU A 102 6.82 9.93 0.59
CA GLU A 102 6.16 8.64 0.40
C GLU A 102 7.09 7.48 0.73
N TRP A 103 6.53 6.39 1.24
CA TRP A 103 7.30 5.23 1.65
C TRP A 103 6.53 3.94 1.37
N CYS A 104 7.27 2.84 1.24
CA CYS A 104 6.71 1.49 1.14
C CYS A 104 7.61 0.46 1.82
N TYR A 105 7.05 -0.72 2.08
CA TYR A 105 7.77 -1.87 2.59
C TYR A 105 7.80 -2.96 1.52
N TYR A 106 8.98 -3.18 0.94
CA TYR A 106 9.16 -4.10 -0.17
C TYR A 106 10.39 -4.98 0.05
N ASN A 107 10.24 -6.29 -0.15
CA ASN A 107 11.32 -7.27 -0.05
C ASN A 107 12.17 -7.11 1.24
N ASN A 108 11.48 -7.04 2.39
CA ASN A 108 12.06 -6.85 3.72
C ASN A 108 12.88 -5.56 3.92
N LYS A 109 12.59 -4.52 3.14
CA LYS A 109 13.22 -3.20 3.24
C LYS A 109 12.17 -2.10 3.25
N ILE A 110 12.45 -1.03 3.98
CA ILE A 110 11.67 0.21 3.91
C ILE A 110 12.34 1.16 2.93
N TYR A 111 11.58 1.57 1.94
CA TYR A 111 11.93 2.56 0.96
C TYR A 111 11.25 3.88 1.30
N LEU A 112 12.00 4.99 1.23
CA LEU A 112 11.49 6.35 1.42
C LEU A 112 11.90 7.19 0.22
N LYS A 113 10.93 7.85 -0.43
CA LYS A 113 11.21 8.82 -1.49
C LYS A 113 11.62 10.14 -0.84
N THR A 114 12.88 10.49 -1.00
CA THR A 114 13.38 11.79 -0.53
C THR A 114 14.46 12.35 -1.44
N ALA A 115 14.40 13.66 -1.68
CA ALA A 115 15.36 14.43 -2.46
C ALA A 115 16.64 14.77 -1.67
N SER A 116 16.64 14.58 -0.36
CA SER A 116 17.74 14.92 0.55
C SER A 116 18.19 13.69 1.33
N ASP A 117 19.42 13.70 1.86
CA ASP A 117 19.97 12.56 2.61
C ASP A 117 19.01 12.12 3.73
N PRO A 118 18.46 10.89 3.67
CA PRO A 118 17.53 10.40 4.69
C PRO A 118 18.18 10.33 6.08
N ASN A 119 19.50 10.22 6.18
CA ASN A 119 20.21 10.20 7.47
C ASN A 119 20.22 11.58 8.16
N ALA A 120 19.98 12.66 7.42
CA ALA A 120 19.80 13.99 7.97
C ALA A 120 18.38 14.22 8.52
N LYS A 121 17.44 13.28 8.30
CA LYS A 121 16.05 13.37 8.76
C LYS A 121 15.83 12.50 9.99
N ASN A 122 14.90 12.92 10.86
CA ASN A 122 14.43 12.10 11.97
C ASN A 122 13.30 11.17 11.50
N VAL A 123 13.67 10.06 10.85
CA VAL A 123 12.71 9.06 10.35
C VAL A 123 12.38 8.08 11.47
N LYS A 124 11.09 7.91 11.76
CA LYS A 124 10.59 6.98 12.78
C LYS A 124 9.52 6.08 12.17
N VAL A 125 9.57 4.78 12.44
CA VAL A 125 8.61 3.78 11.96
C VAL A 125 8.10 2.97 13.14
N SER A 126 6.80 2.69 13.23
CA SER A 126 6.30 1.82 14.31
C SER A 126 6.70 0.36 14.09
N SER A 127 7.20 -0.29 15.14
CA SER A 127 7.57 -1.71 15.17
C SER A 127 6.68 -2.53 16.12
N ARG A 128 5.64 -1.90 16.69
CA ARG A 128 4.68 -2.55 17.59
C ARG A 128 3.26 -2.14 17.26
N TYR A 129 2.35 -3.07 17.52
CA TYR A 129 0.92 -2.95 17.27
C TYR A 129 0.19 -2.13 18.33
N ALA A 130 0.55 -2.27 19.61
CA ALA A 130 -0.12 -1.61 20.71
C ALA A 130 0.89 -0.93 21.65
N ALA A 131 0.56 0.30 22.07
CA ALA A 131 1.34 1.05 23.06
C ALA A 131 1.01 0.64 24.50
N ILE A 132 -0.26 0.25 24.73
CA ILE A 132 -0.75 -0.30 26.00
C ILE A 132 -1.48 -1.59 25.68
N PHE A 133 -1.17 -2.65 26.42
CA PHE A 133 -1.80 -3.95 26.27
C PHE A 133 -2.09 -4.55 27.66
N GLY A 134 -3.26 -5.16 27.83
CA GLY A 134 -3.59 -5.94 29.03
C GLY A 134 -4.00 -5.14 30.28
N LEU A 135 -4.65 -3.98 30.13
CA LEU A 135 -5.25 -3.29 31.28
C LEU A 135 -6.39 -4.14 31.89
N MET A 136 -6.37 -4.31 33.21
CA MET A 136 -7.44 -4.96 33.96
C MET A 136 -8.41 -3.92 34.58
N ALA A 137 -9.45 -4.37 35.27
CA ALA A 137 -10.38 -3.48 35.95
C ALA A 137 -9.67 -2.68 37.06
N GLY A 138 -9.96 -1.37 37.14
CA GLY A 138 -9.45 -0.47 38.19
C GLY A 138 -8.24 0.39 37.82
N TYR A 139 -7.77 0.34 36.57
CA TYR A 139 -6.69 1.20 36.08
C TYR A 139 -7.22 2.42 35.32
N THR A 140 -6.61 3.58 35.57
CA THR A 140 -6.83 4.82 34.82
C THR A 140 -5.49 5.27 34.24
N VAL A 141 -5.49 5.65 32.95
CA VAL A 141 -4.30 6.18 32.26
C VAL A 141 -4.60 7.61 31.84
N GLU A 142 -3.84 8.56 32.38
CA GLU A 142 -4.01 9.99 32.13
C GLU A 142 -2.66 10.64 31.81
N GLY A 143 -2.67 11.67 30.94
CA GLY A 143 -1.50 12.49 30.64
C GLY A 143 -0.41 11.80 29.81
N ILE A 144 -0.76 10.87 28.91
CA ILE A 144 0.20 10.17 28.05
C ILE A 144 0.01 10.53 26.57
N ASP A 145 1.11 10.89 25.92
CA ASP A 145 1.22 10.99 24.46
C ASP A 145 1.84 9.71 23.89
N PHE A 146 1.16 9.07 22.95
CA PHE A 146 1.73 7.92 22.22
C PHE A 146 2.48 8.41 20.98
N THR A 147 3.78 8.15 20.92
CA THR A 147 4.59 8.38 19.72
C THR A 147 5.43 7.15 19.40
N VAL A 148 5.38 6.72 18.14
CA VAL A 148 6.22 5.72 17.46
C VAL A 148 6.90 4.68 18.36
N LEU A 149 6.38 3.46 18.32
CA LEU A 149 6.86 2.35 19.13
C LEU A 149 8.04 1.64 18.45
N THR A 150 9.28 2.01 18.76
CA THR A 150 10.49 1.39 18.19
C THR A 150 11.32 0.66 19.24
N THR A 151 11.87 -0.51 18.90
CA THR A 151 12.85 -1.22 19.75
C THR A 151 14.25 -1.33 19.13
N THR A 152 14.45 -0.90 17.88
CA THR A 152 15.71 -1.09 17.14
C THR A 152 15.98 0.04 16.14
N PRO A 153 17.25 0.42 15.89
CA PRO A 153 17.60 1.38 14.85
C PRO A 153 17.28 0.79 13.47
N LEU A 154 16.58 1.58 12.65
CA LEU A 154 16.16 1.22 11.29
C LEU A 154 17.22 1.65 10.26
N LYS A 155 17.52 0.76 9.31
CA LYS A 155 18.26 1.11 8.09
C LYS A 155 17.26 1.41 6.99
N VAL A 156 17.17 2.66 6.56
CA VAL A 156 16.30 3.11 5.46
C VAL A 156 17.10 3.04 4.15
N ALA A 157 16.53 2.42 3.12
CA ALA A 157 17.11 2.40 1.79
C ALA A 157 16.49 3.52 0.93
N LEU A 158 17.29 4.12 0.04
CA LEU A 158 16.80 5.12 -0.91
C LEU A 158 16.04 4.43 -2.04
N ALA A 159 14.84 4.90 -2.37
CA ALA A 159 14.20 4.59 -3.64
C ALA A 159 14.73 5.55 -4.70
N ALA A 160 15.45 5.03 -5.70
CA ALA A 160 15.83 5.78 -6.89
C ALA A 160 14.59 6.00 -7.76
#